data_AF-A0A7W4JYJ1-F1
#
_entry.id   AF-A0A7W4JYJ1-F1
#
_cell.length_a   1.000
_cell.length_b   1.000
_cell.length_c   1.000
_cell.angle_alpha   90.00
_cell.angle_beta   90.00
_cell.angle_gamma   90.00
#
_symmetry.space_group_name_H-M   'P 1'
#
loop_
_entity.id
_entity.type
_entity.pdbx_description
1 polymer ?
#
loop_
_entity_poly.entity_id
_entity_poly.type
_entity_poly.pdbx_seq_one_letter_code
_entity_poly.pdbx_strand_id
1 'polypeptide(L)'
;MSGSVGWNPGASDIISGALRLIGAIASGEVPPANEYQDALAALNGLVKAWQASGVHVWAMAEGTVFLQPGQGRYGIGGGSTDQAAQSYVATIAGAPVVAGAAQVTVATAAGIGVGSRIGIVLDAGGMFWSSVLSVVGGTVYLAGGLPGPVSAGAAVVGYGVPVARPLKIVGARAVDLVTGVETPLIPMSRLDYANLSGKGAPGGAPAQYFYDPQLESGVFSVYPAPLTARVAVTFTCQLPLQDIGGAADRADVPQEWISALRFALAVELAPEYDCPAQRFEMLRAMAAEKFAVAAQWDREPEGTTTCPFSQPVYQMIAGALRLCGAVGPQEVPRLGLVENAFASLNAMVRAWQASGIHVWAEEDCTLFLQPGQVRYLIGAGSPDAVAVSSQCVGTVLAAAGAGAQVSVAAVGGIAAGWQVGIWLDGGGVFWTGVAAVAGGGLTLASALPSAASEGARVVAYPAPMVRPLRVPAARRLQFAGSGGQAIETPLVPMSRLDYANVPNKTVPGVVTQFFYDPQLGAGVLHVWPAPVDSGSAVAFTAQRPLLAFADLGAVPDFPDEWLAAMRWNLAAELWPEYNGSGAAAGNPAQYVLLKQEAAGKLMMAQAWDREPQSVLFGAGCGPAGRAG
;
A
#
# COMPACT_ATOMS: atom_id res chain seq x y z
N MET A 1 22.33 -34.73 14.02
CA MET A 1 22.31 -33.25 14.06
C MET A 1 22.32 -32.84 15.52
N SER A 2 23.18 -31.90 15.94
CA SER A 2 23.39 -31.56 17.36
C SER A 2 22.25 -30.76 18.01
N GLY A 3 21.18 -30.44 17.27
CA GLY A 3 20.01 -29.73 17.77
C GLY A 3 20.25 -28.25 18.12
N SER A 4 21.46 -27.74 17.91
CA SER A 4 21.80 -26.33 18.15
C SER A 4 21.84 -25.53 16.85
N VAL A 5 21.23 -24.36 16.87
CA VAL A 5 21.20 -23.37 15.76
C VAL A 5 21.81 -22.03 16.17
N GLY A 6 22.44 -21.95 17.35
CA GLY A 6 22.93 -20.69 17.94
C GLY A 6 24.41 -20.41 17.71
N TRP A 7 24.88 -20.47 16.46
CA TRP A 7 26.27 -20.16 16.16
C TRP A 7 26.48 -18.64 16.11
N ASN A 8 27.09 -18.07 17.16
CA ASN A 8 27.54 -16.68 17.19
C ASN A 8 28.93 -16.63 17.86
N PRO A 9 30.02 -16.53 17.07
CA PRO A 9 31.38 -16.56 17.60
C PRO A 9 31.72 -15.28 18.37
N GLY A 10 32.67 -15.38 19.30
CA GLY A 10 33.19 -14.21 20.01
C GLY A 10 34.07 -13.34 19.11
N ALA A 11 34.32 -12.11 19.53
CA ALA A 11 35.16 -11.16 18.80
C ALA A 11 36.56 -11.71 18.47
N SER A 12 37.14 -12.53 19.36
CA SER A 12 38.45 -13.16 19.13
C SER A 12 38.48 -14.07 17.91
N ASP A 13 37.45 -14.89 17.71
CA ASP A 13 37.36 -15.79 16.56
C ASP A 13 37.22 -15.02 15.24
N ILE A 14 36.52 -13.89 15.27
CA ILE A 14 36.33 -12.99 14.12
C ILE A 14 37.67 -12.31 13.76
N ILE A 15 38.35 -11.73 14.76
CA ILE A 15 39.64 -11.04 14.60
C ILE A 15 40.72 -12.02 14.15
N SER A 16 40.93 -13.14 14.85
CA SER A 16 41.86 -14.19 14.43
C SER A 16 41.48 -14.79 13.07
N GLY A 17 40.19 -14.82 12.74
CA GLY A 17 39.70 -15.18 11.42
C GLY A 17 40.14 -14.21 10.32
N ALA A 18 40.07 -12.91 10.56
CA ALA A 18 40.46 -11.85 9.63
C ALA A 18 41.98 -11.76 9.45
N LEU A 19 42.75 -11.83 10.53
CA LEU A 19 44.22 -11.84 10.49
C LEU A 19 44.78 -13.04 9.71
N ARG A 20 44.13 -14.21 9.78
CA ARG A 20 44.45 -15.37 8.92
C ARG A 20 44.15 -15.11 7.44
N LEU A 21 43.07 -14.38 7.13
CA LEU A 21 42.68 -14.08 5.74
C LEU A 21 43.65 -13.12 5.06
N ILE A 22 44.25 -12.18 5.79
CA ILE A 22 45.31 -11.29 5.27
C ILE A 22 46.69 -11.95 5.29
N GLY A 23 46.88 -12.98 6.12
CA GLY A 23 48.12 -13.75 6.24
C GLY A 23 49.08 -13.22 7.30
N ALA A 24 48.60 -12.39 8.23
CA ALA A 24 49.38 -11.87 9.35
C ALA A 24 49.69 -12.93 10.41
N ILE A 25 48.81 -13.93 10.57
CA ILE A 25 49.01 -15.05 11.51
C ILE A 25 48.74 -16.41 10.85
N ALA A 26 49.39 -17.46 11.35
CA ALA A 26 49.15 -18.83 10.91
C ALA A 26 47.95 -19.49 11.62
N SER A 27 47.51 -20.65 11.13
CA SER A 27 46.45 -21.42 11.79
C SER A 27 46.92 -21.93 13.16
N GLY A 28 46.22 -21.54 14.23
CA GLY A 28 46.53 -21.95 15.61
C GLY A 28 47.40 -20.94 16.38
N GLU A 29 47.84 -19.87 15.73
CA GLU A 29 48.56 -18.76 16.37
C GLU A 29 47.59 -17.75 16.99
N VAL A 30 47.96 -17.20 18.14
CA VAL A 30 47.16 -16.20 18.87
C VAL A 30 47.75 -14.81 18.61
N PRO A 31 46.95 -13.83 18.18
CA PRO A 31 47.43 -12.47 17.97
C PRO A 31 48.04 -11.90 19.26
N PRO A 32 49.17 -11.16 19.18
CA PRO A 32 49.70 -10.46 20.34
C PRO A 32 48.72 -9.37 20.81
N ALA A 33 48.78 -9.02 22.10
CA ALA A 33 47.75 -8.22 22.75
C ALA A 33 47.55 -6.82 22.13
N ASN A 34 48.62 -6.19 21.64
CA ASN A 34 48.57 -4.91 20.95
C ASN A 34 47.81 -5.01 19.62
N GLU A 35 48.18 -5.95 18.75
CA GLU A 35 47.51 -6.15 17.46
C GLU A 35 46.05 -6.55 17.62
N TYR A 36 45.74 -7.30 18.68
CA TYR A 36 44.36 -7.60 19.03
C TYR A 36 43.55 -6.33 19.35
N GLN A 37 44.11 -5.39 20.13
CA GLN A 37 43.43 -4.14 20.49
C GLN A 37 43.25 -3.22 19.26
N ASP A 38 44.24 -3.16 18.39
CA ASP A 38 44.16 -2.37 17.14
C ASP A 38 43.08 -2.95 16.22
N ALA A 39 43.07 -4.28 16.04
CA ALA A 39 42.04 -4.97 15.27
C ALA A 39 40.64 -4.86 15.89
N LEU A 40 40.54 -4.84 17.22
CA LEU A 40 39.28 -4.61 17.94
C LEU A 40 38.76 -3.18 17.71
N ALA A 41 39.65 -2.18 17.71
CA ALA A 41 39.28 -0.80 17.39
C ALA A 41 38.79 -0.68 15.93
N ALA A 42 39.47 -1.32 14.98
CA ALA A 42 39.03 -1.38 13.58
C ALA A 42 37.67 -2.09 13.43
N LEU A 43 37.44 -3.19 14.14
CA LEU A 43 36.17 -3.91 14.15
C LEU A 43 35.02 -3.03 14.69
N ASN A 44 35.24 -2.33 15.81
CA ASN A 44 34.26 -1.39 16.34
C ASN A 44 33.98 -0.25 15.35
N GLY A 45 35.02 0.30 14.70
CA GLY A 45 34.89 1.30 13.64
C GLY A 45 34.03 0.81 12.46
N LEU A 46 34.27 -0.41 12.00
CA LEU A 46 33.51 -1.06 10.93
C LEU A 46 32.03 -1.23 11.28
N VAL A 47 31.73 -1.71 12.50
CA VAL A 47 30.35 -1.86 12.99
C VAL A 47 29.63 -0.52 13.02
N LYS A 48 30.30 0.56 13.47
CA LYS A 48 29.73 1.92 13.44
C LYS A 48 29.57 2.45 12.01
N ALA A 49 30.46 2.12 11.08
CA ALA A 49 30.33 2.48 9.67
C ALA A 49 29.11 1.80 9.01
N TRP A 50 28.89 0.52 9.31
CA TRP A 50 27.72 -0.22 8.82
C TRP A 50 26.41 0.31 9.40
N GLN A 51 26.41 0.66 10.68
CA GLN A 51 25.29 1.36 11.32
C GLN A 51 24.95 2.69 10.61
N ALA A 52 25.94 3.41 10.06
CA ALA A 52 25.69 4.63 9.30
C ALA A 52 25.12 4.36 7.89
N SER A 53 25.41 3.19 7.31
CA SER A 53 24.97 2.80 5.96
C SER A 53 23.47 2.44 5.88
N GLY A 54 22.79 2.30 7.01
CA GLY A 54 21.35 2.01 7.06
C GLY A 54 20.98 0.53 6.99
N VAL A 55 21.97 -0.37 6.98
CA VAL A 55 21.77 -1.82 6.83
C VAL A 55 21.69 -2.48 8.21
N HIS A 56 20.56 -2.25 8.88
CA HIS A 56 20.28 -2.70 10.24
C HIS A 56 18.78 -2.79 10.52
N VAL A 57 18.00 -3.31 9.56
CA VAL A 57 16.57 -3.60 9.78
C VAL A 57 16.39 -4.62 10.91
N TRP A 58 17.30 -5.59 11.03
CA TRP A 58 17.32 -6.52 12.15
C TRP A 58 17.58 -5.86 13.53
N ALA A 59 18.08 -4.62 13.57
CA ALA A 59 18.25 -3.84 14.79
C ALA A 59 17.04 -2.94 15.10
N MET A 60 15.92 -3.13 14.39
CA MET A 60 14.66 -2.50 14.77
C MET A 60 14.11 -3.13 16.05
N ALA A 61 13.87 -2.27 17.05
CA ALA A 61 13.31 -2.64 18.32
C ALA A 61 12.21 -1.66 18.72
N GLU A 62 11.34 -2.13 19.61
CA GLU A 62 10.35 -1.25 20.23
C GLU A 62 10.93 -0.62 21.51
N GLY A 63 10.60 0.64 21.72
CA GLY A 63 10.84 1.36 22.96
C GLY A 63 9.57 2.07 23.39
N THR A 64 9.40 2.29 24.69
CA THR A 64 8.26 3.01 25.25
C THR A 64 8.74 4.16 26.11
N VAL A 65 8.24 5.36 25.86
CA VAL A 65 8.44 6.53 26.71
C VAL A 65 7.19 6.80 27.54
N PHE A 66 7.38 7.01 28.83
CA PHE A 66 6.29 7.29 29.77
C PHE A 66 6.06 8.80 29.89
N LEU A 67 4.83 9.24 29.65
CA LEU A 67 4.50 10.65 29.56
C LEU A 67 4.17 11.27 30.92
N GLN A 68 4.34 12.58 31.03
CA GLN A 68 3.98 13.39 32.20
C GLN A 68 3.03 14.53 31.79
N PRO A 69 2.00 14.85 32.61
CA PRO A 69 1.03 15.88 32.26
C PRO A 69 1.71 17.23 32.01
N GLY A 70 1.39 17.87 30.88
CA GLY A 70 1.95 19.17 30.48
C GLY A 70 3.39 19.13 29.92
N GLN A 71 4.06 17.98 29.91
CA GLN A 71 5.39 17.84 29.33
C GLN A 71 5.31 17.41 27.86
N GLY A 72 5.76 18.27 26.95
CA GLY A 72 5.75 18.00 25.49
C GLY A 72 7.07 17.49 24.92
N ARG A 73 8.13 17.37 25.73
CA ARG A 73 9.49 16.96 25.30
C ARG A 73 10.09 15.98 26.29
N TYR A 74 10.67 14.91 25.77
CA TYR A 74 11.22 13.81 26.53
C TYR A 74 12.62 13.45 26.03
N GLY A 75 13.59 13.35 26.92
CA GLY A 75 14.92 12.84 26.60
C GLY A 75 14.94 11.31 26.61
N ILE A 76 15.53 10.69 25.59
CA ILE A 76 15.67 9.24 25.46
C ILE A 76 17.15 8.88 25.32
N GLY A 77 17.65 8.01 26.20
CA GLY A 77 19.04 7.55 26.22
C GLY A 77 19.79 7.93 27.50
N GLY A 78 21.11 7.73 27.48
CA GLY A 78 21.98 8.01 28.64
C GLY A 78 21.90 9.47 29.09
N GLY A 79 21.77 9.69 30.40
CA GLY A 79 21.75 11.03 31.01
C GLY A 79 20.38 11.72 31.07
N SER A 80 19.32 11.14 30.51
CA SER A 80 17.96 11.66 30.65
C SER A 80 17.35 11.37 32.03
N THR A 81 16.61 12.33 32.59
CA THR A 81 15.74 12.12 33.76
C THR A 81 14.39 11.52 33.38
N ASP A 82 14.01 11.60 32.11
CA ASP A 82 12.78 11.03 31.59
C ASP A 82 12.88 9.51 31.50
N GLN A 83 11.74 8.84 31.66
CA GLN A 83 11.70 7.40 31.81
C GLN A 83 11.26 6.77 30.49
N ALA A 84 12.16 6.02 29.88
CA ALA A 84 11.91 5.27 28.67
C ALA A 84 12.53 3.87 28.78
N ALA A 85 11.78 2.86 28.36
CA ALA A 85 12.12 1.45 28.54
C ALA A 85 11.99 0.69 27.23
N GLN A 86 12.88 -0.27 26.98
CA GLN A 86 12.78 -1.16 25.82
C GLN A 86 11.67 -2.22 26.03
N SER A 87 11.54 -2.70 27.26
CA SER A 87 10.48 -3.61 27.70
C SER A 87 9.99 -3.20 29.08
N TYR A 88 8.68 -3.26 29.30
CA TYR A 88 8.07 -2.95 30.58
C TYR A 88 6.96 -3.94 30.91
N VAL A 89 6.59 -3.99 32.19
CA VAL A 89 5.43 -4.74 32.68
C VAL A 89 4.44 -3.75 33.25
N ALA A 90 3.18 -3.83 32.81
CA ALA A 90 2.08 -3.04 33.35
C ALA A 90 1.22 -3.90 34.28
N THR A 91 0.78 -3.31 35.39
CA THR A 91 -0.14 -3.88 36.37
C THR A 91 -1.00 -2.75 36.94
N ILE A 92 -1.93 -3.06 37.83
CA ILE A 92 -2.76 -2.05 38.49
C ILE A 92 -2.58 -2.11 40.00
N ALA A 93 -2.78 -0.97 40.67
CA ALA A 93 -2.85 -0.91 42.13
C ALA A 93 -4.05 -1.73 42.63
N GLY A 94 -3.80 -2.72 43.49
CA GLY A 94 -4.83 -3.62 44.03
C GLY A 94 -5.66 -3.01 45.15
N ALA A 95 -5.17 -1.94 45.79
CA ALA A 95 -5.83 -1.24 46.87
C ALA A 95 -5.45 0.26 46.85
N PRO A 96 -6.28 1.15 47.40
CA PRO A 96 -5.91 2.55 47.51
C PRO A 96 -4.72 2.73 48.45
N VAL A 97 -3.80 3.63 48.10
CA VAL A 97 -2.59 3.93 48.86
C VAL A 97 -2.55 5.42 49.19
N VAL A 98 -2.29 5.74 50.46
CA VAL A 98 -2.20 7.12 50.94
C VAL A 98 -0.85 7.75 50.62
N ALA A 99 -0.80 9.09 50.55
CA ALA A 99 0.45 9.83 50.43
C ALA A 99 1.41 9.49 51.59
N GLY A 100 2.71 9.44 51.29
CA GLY A 100 3.78 9.10 52.23
C GLY A 100 4.04 7.59 52.38
N ALA A 101 3.17 6.71 51.90
CA ALA A 101 3.41 5.28 51.93
C ALA A 101 4.60 4.89 51.02
N ALA A 102 5.51 4.06 51.54
CA ALA A 102 6.65 3.51 50.80
C ALA A 102 6.39 2.09 50.26
N GLN A 103 5.12 1.73 50.06
CA GLN A 103 4.72 0.44 49.53
C GLN A 103 3.44 0.56 48.71
N VAL A 104 3.28 -0.29 47.70
CA VAL A 104 2.07 -0.39 46.89
C VAL A 104 1.71 -1.85 46.71
N THR A 105 0.46 -2.20 46.97
CA THR A 105 -0.09 -3.52 46.63
C THR A 105 -0.55 -3.49 45.18
N VAL A 106 -0.05 -4.41 44.36
CA VAL A 106 -0.36 -4.55 42.93
C VAL A 106 -1.17 -5.82 42.68
N ALA A 107 -1.98 -5.83 41.61
CA ALA A 107 -2.77 -7.00 41.22
C ALA A 107 -1.87 -8.20 40.86
N THR A 108 -0.76 -7.94 40.18
CA THR A 108 0.32 -8.92 39.95
C THR A 108 1.68 -8.22 40.07
N ALA A 109 2.61 -8.84 40.79
CA ALA A 109 4.00 -8.41 40.90
C ALA A 109 4.93 -9.18 39.94
N ALA A 110 4.38 -10.05 39.09
CA ALA A 110 5.16 -10.81 38.12
C ALA A 110 5.95 -9.87 37.20
N GLY A 111 7.26 -10.12 37.05
CA GLY A 111 8.13 -9.29 36.22
C GLY A 111 8.62 -7.98 36.86
N ILE A 112 8.17 -7.65 38.08
CA ILE A 112 8.70 -6.52 38.86
C ILE A 112 9.67 -7.07 39.90
N GLY A 113 10.97 -6.97 39.62
CA GLY A 113 12.05 -7.45 40.50
C GLY A 113 12.71 -6.34 41.31
N VAL A 114 13.48 -6.72 42.33
CA VAL A 114 14.34 -5.79 43.09
C VAL A 114 15.31 -5.08 42.14
N GLY A 115 15.48 -3.77 42.32
CA GLY A 115 16.33 -2.93 41.46
C GLY A 115 15.64 -2.38 40.21
N SER A 116 14.43 -2.86 39.88
CA SER A 116 13.64 -2.31 38.77
C SER A 116 13.21 -0.87 39.05
N ARG A 117 13.05 -0.06 38.00
CA ARG A 117 12.34 1.22 38.05
C ARG A 117 10.85 0.95 38.06
N ILE A 118 10.11 1.64 38.91
CA ILE A 118 8.66 1.52 39.03
C ILE A 118 8.01 2.90 38.95
N GLY A 119 7.01 3.01 38.09
CA GLY A 119 6.21 4.21 37.87
C GLY A 119 4.76 3.96 38.28
N ILE A 120 4.19 4.85 39.07
CA ILE A 120 2.82 4.74 39.61
C ILE A 120 2.05 6.00 39.26
N VAL A 121 0.90 5.85 38.61
CA VAL A 121 0.02 6.98 38.28
C VAL A 121 -0.73 7.42 39.55
N LEU A 122 -0.57 8.69 39.92
CA LEU A 122 -1.23 9.30 41.08
C LEU A 122 -2.63 9.81 40.70
N ASP A 123 -3.48 10.02 41.71
CA ASP A 123 -4.83 10.59 41.50
C ASP A 123 -4.79 12.01 40.91
N ALA A 124 -3.68 12.73 41.12
CA ALA A 124 -3.41 14.03 40.51
C ALA A 124 -3.09 13.97 39.00
N GLY A 125 -2.98 12.76 38.42
CA GLY A 125 -2.77 12.54 36.99
C GLY A 125 -1.31 12.47 36.52
N GLY A 126 -0.34 12.73 37.40
CA GLY A 126 1.10 12.55 37.14
C GLY A 126 1.60 11.15 37.47
N MET A 127 2.77 10.77 36.95
CA MET A 127 3.40 9.47 37.24
C MET A 127 4.62 9.66 38.15
N PHE A 128 4.59 9.02 39.31
CA PHE A 128 5.70 9.02 40.26
C PHE A 128 6.65 7.86 39.98
N TRP A 129 7.96 8.14 39.94
CA TRP A 129 8.99 7.14 39.69
C TRP A 129 9.85 6.86 40.93
N SER A 130 10.09 5.58 41.20
CA SER A 130 10.95 5.11 42.28
C SER A 130 11.72 3.85 41.86
N SER A 131 12.56 3.33 42.75
CA SER A 131 13.18 2.00 42.60
C SER A 131 12.55 0.99 43.57
N VAL A 132 12.49 -0.26 43.14
CA VAL A 132 11.96 -1.37 43.95
C VAL A 132 13.04 -1.87 44.92
N LEU A 133 12.75 -1.83 46.22
CA LEU A 133 13.64 -2.34 47.27
C LEU A 133 13.43 -3.82 47.55
N SER A 134 12.16 -4.25 47.65
CA SER A 134 11.79 -5.64 47.90
C SER A 134 10.37 -5.90 47.38
N VAL A 135 10.06 -7.17 47.12
CA VAL A 135 8.72 -7.62 46.70
C VAL A 135 8.35 -8.79 47.59
N VAL A 136 7.21 -8.68 48.28
CA VAL A 136 6.68 -9.73 49.17
C VAL A 136 5.24 -10.00 48.77
N GLY A 137 5.01 -11.17 48.14
CA GLY A 137 3.71 -11.49 47.56
C GLY A 137 3.30 -10.45 46.50
N GLY A 138 2.13 -9.85 46.66
CA GLY A 138 1.61 -8.78 45.78
C GLY A 138 1.98 -7.36 46.22
N THR A 139 2.81 -7.18 47.25
CA THR A 139 3.20 -5.86 47.76
C THR A 139 4.64 -5.53 47.36
N VAL A 140 4.82 -4.39 46.69
CA VAL A 140 6.10 -3.85 46.25
C VAL A 140 6.52 -2.73 47.20
N TYR A 141 7.72 -2.84 47.77
CA TYR A 141 8.33 -1.82 48.63
C TYR A 141 9.21 -0.88 47.80
N LEU A 142 9.02 0.43 48.00
CA LEU A 142 9.63 1.51 47.22
C LEU A 142 10.78 2.15 48.00
N ALA A 143 11.80 2.64 47.28
CA ALA A 143 12.89 3.41 47.89
C ALA A 143 12.46 4.81 48.38
N GLY A 144 11.37 5.36 47.83
CA GLY A 144 10.81 6.64 48.24
C GLY A 144 9.30 6.54 48.48
N GLY A 145 8.80 7.31 49.45
CA GLY A 145 7.36 7.40 49.73
C GLY A 145 6.60 8.11 48.61
N LEU A 146 5.35 7.72 48.39
CA LEU A 146 4.47 8.33 47.40
C LEU A 146 4.20 9.81 47.73
N PRO A 147 4.34 10.74 46.76
CA PRO A 147 4.09 12.16 47.02
C PRO A 147 2.59 12.52 47.08
N GLY A 148 1.70 11.63 46.64
CA GLY A 148 0.25 11.82 46.64
C GLY A 148 -0.50 10.50 46.73
N PRO A 149 -1.84 10.52 46.94
CA PRO A 149 -2.66 9.32 46.99
C PRO A 149 -2.78 8.63 45.62
N VAL A 150 -3.06 7.33 45.67
CA VAL A 150 -3.25 6.44 44.52
C VAL A 150 -4.54 5.64 44.72
N SER A 151 -5.48 5.73 43.80
CA SER A 151 -6.70 4.94 43.80
C SER A 151 -6.47 3.47 43.38
N ALA A 152 -7.31 2.57 43.86
CA ALA A 152 -7.34 1.20 43.33
C ALA A 152 -7.65 1.22 41.83
N GLY A 153 -6.96 0.37 41.06
CA GLY A 153 -7.05 0.34 39.60
C GLY A 153 -6.13 1.34 38.88
N ALA A 154 -5.37 2.16 39.59
CA ALA A 154 -4.37 3.04 38.97
C ALA A 154 -3.25 2.23 38.29
N ALA A 155 -2.76 2.71 37.15
CA ALA A 155 -1.68 2.04 36.41
C ALA A 155 -0.36 2.06 37.20
N VAL A 156 0.29 0.91 37.25
CA VAL A 156 1.63 0.72 37.83
C VAL A 156 2.48 0.03 36.78
N VAL A 157 3.64 0.58 36.48
CA VAL A 157 4.56 0.07 35.46
C VAL A 157 5.92 -0.21 36.07
N GLY A 158 6.52 -1.35 35.75
CA GLY A 158 7.88 -1.70 36.14
C GLY A 158 8.76 -1.99 34.93
N TYR A 159 10.02 -1.56 34.95
CA TYR A 159 11.01 -1.95 33.96
C TYR A 159 12.43 -2.04 34.55
N GLY A 160 13.27 -2.90 33.96
CA GLY A 160 14.64 -3.14 34.44
C GLY A 160 15.68 -2.26 33.74
N VAL A 161 15.66 -2.22 32.41
CA VAL A 161 16.70 -1.57 31.60
C VAL A 161 16.10 -0.39 30.84
N PRO A 162 16.67 0.83 30.95
CA PRO A 162 16.23 1.96 30.15
C PRO A 162 16.60 1.74 28.68
N VAL A 163 15.79 2.26 27.76
CA VAL A 163 16.07 2.15 26.33
C VAL A 163 17.32 2.99 25.98
N ALA A 164 18.21 2.42 25.17
CA ALA A 164 19.33 3.16 24.62
C ALA A 164 18.82 4.27 23.68
N ARG A 165 19.65 5.30 23.44
CA ARG A 165 19.28 6.40 22.55
C ARG A 165 18.97 5.86 21.15
N PRO A 166 17.76 6.07 20.59
CA PRO A 166 17.47 5.68 19.23
C PRO A 166 18.28 6.47 18.18
N LEU A 167 18.56 5.86 17.03
CA LEU A 167 19.11 6.57 15.87
C LEU A 167 18.01 7.24 15.06
N LYS A 168 16.91 6.51 14.88
CA LYS A 168 15.75 6.91 14.09
C LYS A 168 14.52 6.23 14.66
N ILE A 169 13.40 6.95 14.69
CA ILE A 169 12.08 6.41 15.01
C ILE A 169 11.27 6.33 13.71
N VAL A 170 10.81 5.13 13.38
CA VAL A 170 10.08 4.85 12.14
C VAL A 170 8.57 5.07 12.33
N GLY A 171 8.04 4.64 13.48
CA GLY A 171 6.63 4.77 13.82
C GLY A 171 6.43 4.93 15.32
N ALA A 172 5.31 5.51 15.73
CA ALA A 172 4.93 5.63 17.14
C ALA A 172 3.42 5.48 17.32
N ARG A 173 3.03 4.94 18.47
CA ARG A 173 1.65 4.72 18.90
C ARG A 173 1.50 5.12 20.36
N ALA A 174 0.44 5.86 20.66
CA ALA A 174 0.03 6.15 22.03
C ALA A 174 -0.70 4.94 22.60
N VAL A 175 -0.29 4.48 23.78
CA VAL A 175 -0.82 3.31 24.47
C VAL A 175 -1.41 3.74 25.80
N ASP A 176 -2.67 3.38 26.05
CA ASP A 176 -3.27 3.52 27.38
C ASP A 176 -2.77 2.38 28.29
N LEU A 177 -2.05 2.73 29.37
CA LEU A 177 -1.41 1.78 30.27
C LEU A 177 -2.38 0.87 31.04
N VAL A 178 -3.69 1.16 31.04
CA VAL A 178 -4.72 0.36 31.72
C VAL A 178 -5.48 -0.52 30.73
N THR A 179 -5.93 0.05 29.61
CA THR A 179 -6.78 -0.67 28.63
C THR A 179 -5.97 -1.37 27.55
N GLY A 180 -4.71 -0.97 27.34
CA GLY A 180 -3.86 -1.47 26.26
C GLY A 180 -4.28 -1.00 24.87
N VAL A 181 -5.22 -0.05 24.76
CA VAL A 181 -5.64 0.49 23.47
C VAL A 181 -4.51 1.31 22.86
N GLU A 182 -4.17 1.00 21.61
CA GLU A 182 -3.12 1.69 20.86
C GLU A 182 -3.74 2.61 19.80
N THR A 183 -3.26 3.85 19.73
CA THR A 183 -3.64 4.85 18.72
C THR A 183 -2.39 5.30 17.97
N PRO A 184 -2.33 5.17 16.63
CA PRO A 184 -1.16 5.60 15.86
C PRO A 184 -0.95 7.12 15.96
N LEU A 185 0.31 7.54 16.05
CA LEU A 185 0.71 8.94 16.02
C LEU A 185 1.23 9.32 14.64
N ILE A 186 0.98 10.56 14.23
CA ILE A 186 1.42 11.08 12.94
C ILE A 186 2.85 11.66 13.09
N PRO A 187 3.83 11.23 12.27
CA PRO A 187 5.16 11.82 12.29
C PRO A 187 5.15 13.23 11.72
N MET A 188 5.96 14.12 12.28
CA MET A 188 6.08 15.52 11.87
C MET A 188 7.54 15.90 11.60
N SER A 189 7.77 16.84 10.68
CA SER A 189 9.10 17.38 10.43
C SER A 189 9.53 18.37 11.54
N ARG A 190 10.84 18.63 11.65
CA ARG A 190 11.37 19.62 12.60
C ARG A 190 10.74 21.01 12.40
N LEU A 191 10.57 21.43 11.15
CA LEU A 191 10.06 22.76 10.80
C LEU A 191 8.56 22.89 11.12
N ASP A 192 7.77 21.88 10.78
CA ASP A 192 6.34 21.87 11.06
C ASP A 192 6.10 21.89 12.57
N TYR A 193 6.85 21.08 13.33
CA TYR A 193 6.79 21.11 14.79
C TYR A 193 7.23 22.45 15.36
N ALA A 194 8.21 23.12 14.74
CA ALA A 194 8.64 24.46 15.14
C ALA A 194 7.52 25.50 14.97
N ASN A 195 6.75 25.41 13.89
CA ASN A 195 5.67 26.34 13.52
C ASN A 195 4.37 26.15 14.32
N LEU A 196 4.21 25.03 15.04
CA LEU A 196 3.06 24.84 15.92
C LEU A 196 3.02 25.88 17.05
N SER A 197 1.86 26.51 17.23
CA SER A 197 1.56 27.38 18.36
C SER A 197 0.96 26.58 19.52
N GLY A 198 1.16 27.02 20.77
CA GLY A 198 0.54 26.40 21.95
C GLY A 198 1.07 25.01 22.32
N LYS A 199 2.39 24.77 22.22
CA LYS A 199 3.00 23.44 22.45
C LYS A 199 2.83 22.86 23.86
N GLY A 200 2.48 23.68 24.84
CA GLY A 200 2.32 23.29 26.24
C GLY A 200 0.90 23.41 26.80
N ALA A 201 -0.06 24.00 26.07
CA ALA A 201 -1.42 24.19 26.58
C ALA A 201 -2.44 24.50 25.45
N PRO A 202 -3.69 24.02 25.57
CA PRO A 202 -4.21 23.11 26.61
C PRO A 202 -3.72 21.67 26.40
N GLY A 203 -3.61 20.90 27.50
CA GLY A 203 -3.24 19.49 27.45
C GLY A 203 -4.31 18.66 26.73
N GLY A 204 -3.89 17.65 25.98
CA GLY A 204 -4.76 16.78 25.19
C GLY A 204 -4.17 15.37 25.02
N ALA A 205 -4.83 14.53 24.24
CA ALA A 205 -4.27 13.25 23.83
C ALA A 205 -3.19 13.50 22.75
N PRO A 206 -1.96 12.98 22.90
CA PRO A 206 -0.94 13.10 21.86
C PRO A 206 -1.44 12.52 20.54
N ALA A 207 -1.30 13.27 19.46
CA ALA A 207 -1.70 12.84 18.12
C ALA A 207 -0.53 12.87 17.13
N GLN A 208 0.50 13.67 17.43
CA GLN A 208 1.64 13.93 16.56
C GLN A 208 2.93 13.81 17.34
N TYR A 209 4.01 13.43 16.66
CA TYR A 209 5.34 13.34 17.26
C TYR A 209 6.46 13.82 16.32
N PHE A 210 7.55 14.24 16.93
CA PHE A 210 8.81 14.61 16.27
C PHE A 210 9.98 14.06 17.08
N TYR A 211 10.97 13.47 16.43
CA TYR A 211 12.17 12.95 17.08
C TYR A 211 13.43 13.63 16.55
N ASP A 212 14.26 14.13 17.46
CA ASP A 212 15.55 14.75 17.16
C ASP A 212 16.71 13.98 17.83
N PRO A 213 17.55 13.26 17.08
CA PRO A 213 18.70 12.58 17.66
C PRO A 213 19.82 13.59 17.98
N GLN A 214 20.11 13.85 19.27
CA GLN A 214 21.29 14.63 19.70
C GLN A 214 22.43 13.71 20.14
N LEU A 215 23.64 14.24 20.32
CA LEU A 215 24.85 13.43 20.51
C LEU A 215 24.82 12.48 21.72
N GLU A 216 24.26 12.90 22.86
CA GLU A 216 24.22 12.10 24.08
C GLU A 216 22.82 11.49 24.35
N SER A 217 21.75 12.24 24.04
CA SER A 217 20.37 11.78 24.19
C SER A 217 19.51 12.25 23.01
N GLY A 218 18.45 11.52 22.69
CA GLY A 218 17.47 11.91 21.67
C GLY A 218 16.29 12.64 22.30
N VAL A 219 15.78 13.68 21.65
CA VAL A 219 14.61 14.40 22.14
C VAL A 219 13.36 13.95 21.38
N PHE A 220 12.46 13.29 22.08
CA PHE A 220 11.14 12.91 21.59
C PHE A 220 10.11 13.96 22.00
N SER A 221 9.51 14.60 21.01
CA SER A 221 8.53 15.66 21.21
C SER A 221 7.15 15.19 20.78
N VAL A 222 6.13 15.52 21.56
CA VAL A 222 4.73 15.16 21.30
C VAL A 222 3.83 16.38 21.23
N TYR A 223 2.79 16.30 20.42
CA TYR A 223 1.76 17.33 20.34
C TYR A 223 0.35 16.72 20.17
N PRO A 224 -0.67 17.24 20.86
CA PRO A 224 -0.60 18.13 22.03
C PRO A 224 0.17 17.51 23.22
N ALA A 225 0.58 18.35 24.19
CA ALA A 225 1.14 17.84 25.43
C ALA A 225 0.10 16.99 26.17
N PRO A 226 0.49 15.84 26.76
CA PRO A 226 -0.41 14.91 27.42
C PRO A 226 -1.15 15.57 28.59
N LEU A 227 -2.44 15.23 28.74
CA LEU A 227 -3.26 15.66 29.89
C LEU A 227 -3.03 14.80 31.14
N THR A 228 -2.60 13.54 30.95
CA THR A 228 -2.41 12.56 32.03
C THR A 228 -1.22 11.65 31.72
N ALA A 229 -0.56 11.14 32.76
CA ALA A 229 0.50 10.15 32.65
C ALA A 229 0.00 8.70 32.49
N ARG A 230 -1.32 8.50 32.34
CA ARG A 230 -1.89 7.19 32.01
C ARG A 230 -1.54 6.72 30.58
N VAL A 231 -1.17 7.64 29.71
CA VAL A 231 -0.79 7.35 28.33
C VAL A 231 0.72 7.27 28.22
N ALA A 232 1.23 6.22 27.60
CA ALA A 232 2.62 6.09 27.19
C ALA A 232 2.71 6.14 25.66
N VAL A 233 3.91 6.35 25.11
CA VAL A 233 4.13 6.24 23.66
C VAL A 233 5.11 5.12 23.38
N THR A 234 4.64 4.08 22.70
CA THR A 234 5.47 3.01 22.18
C THR A 234 5.89 3.37 20.76
N PHE A 235 7.18 3.26 20.47
CA PHE A 235 7.76 3.63 19.19
C PHE A 235 8.64 2.51 18.65
N THR A 236 8.60 2.31 17.34
CA THR A 236 9.49 1.40 16.62
C THR A 236 10.70 2.19 16.17
N CYS A 237 11.88 1.77 16.59
CA CYS A 237 13.11 2.51 16.37
C CYS A 237 14.30 1.64 16.00
N GLN A 238 15.29 2.26 15.36
CA GLN A 238 16.60 1.67 15.13
C GLN A 238 17.49 2.00 16.32
N LEU A 239 17.94 0.97 17.04
CA LEU A 239 18.88 1.13 18.14
C LEU A 239 20.33 1.13 17.61
N PRO A 240 21.26 1.81 18.30
CA PRO A 240 22.68 1.74 17.98
C PRO A 240 23.21 0.34 18.24
N LEU A 241 24.10 -0.13 17.38
CA LEU A 241 24.79 -1.40 17.59
C LEU A 241 25.75 -1.27 18.77
N GLN A 242 25.75 -2.25 19.66
CA GLN A 242 26.64 -2.24 20.82
C GLN A 242 28.10 -2.35 20.38
N ASP A 243 28.98 -1.68 21.11
CA ASP A 243 30.42 -1.85 20.99
C ASP A 243 30.87 -3.16 21.63
N ILE A 244 31.97 -3.72 21.12
CA ILE A 244 32.59 -4.93 21.64
C ILE A 244 33.68 -4.50 22.62
N GLY A 245 33.50 -4.82 23.91
CA GLY A 245 34.41 -4.42 24.99
C GLY A 245 35.48 -5.45 25.33
N GLY A 246 35.25 -6.73 25.01
CA GLY A 246 36.12 -7.84 25.37
C GLY A 246 36.13 -9.00 24.36
N ALA A 247 37.09 -9.91 24.51
CA ALA A 247 37.32 -11.00 23.55
C ALA A 247 36.21 -12.05 23.48
N ALA A 248 35.45 -12.22 24.56
CA ALA A 248 34.30 -13.12 24.62
C ALA A 248 32.99 -12.46 24.18
N ASP A 249 32.99 -11.14 24.00
CA ASP A 249 31.80 -10.40 23.59
C ASP A 249 31.46 -10.78 22.15
N ARG A 250 30.16 -10.87 21.89
CA ARG A 250 29.63 -11.23 20.57
C ARG A 250 29.29 -9.96 19.82
N ALA A 251 29.48 -9.99 18.51
CA ALA A 251 28.96 -8.93 17.66
C ALA A 251 27.42 -8.96 17.74
N ASP A 252 26.83 -7.80 17.97
CA ASP A 252 25.39 -7.58 17.94
C ASP A 252 24.92 -7.54 16.49
N VAL A 253 25.04 -8.67 15.77
CA VAL A 253 24.62 -8.88 14.37
C VAL A 253 24.07 -10.30 14.22
N PRO A 254 23.16 -10.57 13.26
CA PRO A 254 22.69 -11.92 12.98
C PRO A 254 23.82 -12.84 12.52
N GLN A 255 23.70 -14.15 12.74
CA GLN A 255 24.75 -15.13 12.44
C GLN A 255 25.17 -15.14 10.95
N GLU A 256 24.26 -14.77 10.05
CA GLU A 256 24.44 -14.69 8.60
C GLU A 256 25.44 -13.59 8.22
N TRP A 257 25.55 -12.55 9.05
CA TRP A 257 26.42 -11.39 8.85
C TRP A 257 27.87 -11.65 9.27
N ILE A 258 28.13 -12.70 10.05
CA ILE A 258 29.46 -12.97 10.62
C ILE A 258 30.51 -13.19 9.52
N SER A 259 30.15 -13.87 8.42
CA SER A 259 31.07 -14.04 7.30
C SER A 259 31.34 -12.72 6.59
N ALA A 260 30.34 -11.84 6.44
CA ALA A 260 30.55 -10.54 5.83
C ALA A 260 31.47 -9.67 6.72
N LEU A 261 31.23 -9.67 8.04
CA LEU A 261 31.98 -8.89 9.01
C LEU A 261 33.46 -9.31 9.05
N ARG A 262 33.73 -10.62 9.03
CA ARG A 262 35.11 -11.15 9.00
C ARG A 262 35.88 -10.73 7.75
N PHE A 263 35.26 -10.79 6.58
CA PHE A 263 35.92 -10.42 5.32
C PHE A 263 36.08 -8.90 5.17
N ALA A 264 35.09 -8.12 5.63
CA ALA A 264 35.20 -6.67 5.67
C ALA A 264 36.31 -6.21 6.63
N LEU A 265 36.42 -6.80 7.83
CA LEU A 265 37.54 -6.52 8.75
C LEU A 265 38.89 -6.86 8.11
N ALA A 266 38.99 -7.97 7.37
CA ALA A 266 40.22 -8.32 6.66
C ALA A 266 40.61 -7.27 5.60
N VAL A 267 39.63 -6.65 4.92
CA VAL A 267 39.88 -5.58 3.95
C VAL A 267 40.32 -4.29 4.63
N GLU A 268 39.72 -3.93 5.77
CA GLU A 268 40.12 -2.76 6.56
C GLU A 268 41.55 -2.88 7.12
N LEU A 269 41.94 -4.08 7.59
CA LEU A 269 43.27 -4.32 8.14
C LEU A 269 44.35 -4.52 7.07
N ALA A 270 44.00 -4.95 5.85
CA ALA A 270 44.98 -5.33 4.83
C ALA A 270 46.02 -4.25 4.46
N PRO A 271 45.69 -2.94 4.40
CA PRO A 271 46.67 -1.88 4.15
C PRO A 271 47.72 -1.72 5.26
N GLU A 272 47.42 -2.13 6.50
CA GLU A 272 48.35 -1.99 7.64
C GLU A 272 49.39 -3.12 7.71
N TYR A 273 49.08 -4.28 7.09
CA TYR A 273 49.87 -5.51 7.18
C TYR A 273 50.62 -5.86 5.86
N ASP A 274 50.88 -4.87 5.00
CA ASP A 274 51.59 -5.04 3.71
C ASP A 274 51.06 -6.20 2.84
N CYS A 275 49.73 -6.34 2.78
CA CYS A 275 49.09 -7.41 2.02
C CYS A 275 49.40 -7.27 0.50
N PRO A 276 49.76 -8.35 -0.22
CA PRO A 276 49.98 -8.28 -1.67
C PRO A 276 48.74 -7.79 -2.43
N ALA A 277 48.91 -6.86 -3.38
CA ALA A 277 47.80 -6.21 -4.10
C ALA A 277 46.81 -7.21 -4.74
N GLN A 278 47.30 -8.33 -5.28
CA GLN A 278 46.44 -9.36 -5.87
C GLN A 278 45.52 -10.03 -4.81
N ARG A 279 46.03 -10.26 -3.60
CA ARG A 279 45.27 -10.83 -2.48
C ARG A 279 44.25 -9.82 -1.94
N PHE A 280 44.65 -8.55 -1.86
CA PHE A 280 43.76 -7.46 -1.45
C PHE A 280 42.55 -7.33 -2.37
N GLU A 281 42.75 -7.28 -3.69
CA GLU A 281 41.65 -7.19 -4.67
C GLU A 281 40.70 -8.41 -4.58
N MET A 282 41.25 -9.60 -4.39
CA MET A 282 40.44 -10.81 -4.18
C MET A 282 39.59 -10.74 -2.90
N LEU A 283 40.20 -10.33 -1.77
CA LEU A 283 39.48 -10.17 -0.50
C LEU A 283 38.41 -9.09 -0.60
N ARG A 284 38.68 -7.99 -1.29
CA ARG A 284 37.73 -6.91 -1.54
C ARG A 284 36.53 -7.38 -2.36
N ALA A 285 36.76 -8.14 -3.43
CA ALA A 285 35.69 -8.72 -4.24
C ALA A 285 34.81 -9.68 -3.41
N MET A 286 35.43 -10.57 -2.62
CA MET A 286 34.70 -11.51 -1.76
C MET A 286 33.92 -10.79 -0.65
N ALA A 287 34.49 -9.75 -0.03
CA ALA A 287 33.81 -8.95 0.98
C ALA A 287 32.56 -8.26 0.41
N ALA A 288 32.66 -7.69 -0.80
CA ALA A 288 31.54 -7.05 -1.48
C ALA A 288 30.41 -8.04 -1.81
N GLU A 289 30.75 -9.24 -2.29
CA GLU A 289 29.76 -10.29 -2.58
C GLU A 289 29.04 -10.75 -1.30
N LYS A 290 29.79 -11.02 -0.22
CA LYS A 290 29.22 -11.43 1.07
C LYS A 290 28.30 -10.36 1.66
N PHE A 291 28.69 -9.08 1.55
CA PHE A 291 27.88 -7.96 1.99
C PHE A 291 26.60 -7.82 1.14
N ALA A 292 26.69 -7.94 -0.18
CA ALA A 292 25.54 -7.83 -1.08
C ALA A 292 24.48 -8.91 -0.81
N VAL A 293 24.92 -10.14 -0.53
CA VAL A 293 24.00 -11.23 -0.14
C VAL A 293 23.35 -10.91 1.20
N ALA A 294 24.10 -10.52 2.22
CA ALA A 294 23.55 -10.21 3.54
C ALA A 294 22.59 -9.01 3.51
N ALA A 295 22.89 -7.98 2.72
CA ALA A 295 22.07 -6.77 2.56
C ALA A 295 20.74 -7.03 1.83
N GLN A 296 20.63 -8.08 1.01
CA GLN A 296 19.34 -8.46 0.40
C GLN A 296 18.36 -9.02 1.44
N TRP A 297 18.84 -9.70 2.47
CA TRP A 297 18.01 -10.21 3.57
C TRP A 297 17.52 -9.09 4.50
N ASP A 298 18.24 -7.98 4.55
CA ASP A 298 17.91 -6.83 5.40
C ASP A 298 16.83 -5.92 4.80
N ARG A 299 16.39 -6.14 3.56
CA ARG A 299 15.27 -5.34 3.01
C ARG A 299 13.97 -5.78 3.66
N GLU A 300 13.29 -4.86 4.34
CA GLU A 300 11.89 -5.06 4.68
C GLU A 300 11.13 -5.37 3.38
N PRO A 301 10.32 -6.43 3.33
CA PRO A 301 9.29 -6.50 2.32
C PRO A 301 8.35 -5.34 2.66
N GLU A 302 8.57 -4.19 2.05
CA GLU A 302 7.53 -3.19 1.93
C GLU A 302 6.29 -3.98 1.50
N GLY A 303 5.21 -3.85 2.26
CA GLY A 303 3.89 -4.32 1.86
C GLY A 303 3.43 -3.49 0.67
N THR A 304 4.19 -3.52 -0.42
CA THR A 304 3.85 -2.95 -1.68
C THR A 304 2.69 -3.77 -2.15
N THR A 305 1.52 -3.13 -2.14
CA THR A 305 0.32 -3.58 -2.82
C THR A 305 0.58 -3.49 -4.34
N THR A 306 1.64 -4.11 -4.82
CA THR A 306 1.93 -4.32 -6.23
C THR A 306 1.65 -5.77 -6.53
N CYS A 307 0.39 -6.04 -6.85
CA CYS A 307 0.10 -7.03 -7.86
C CYS A 307 0.02 -6.27 -9.19
N PRO A 308 0.69 -6.71 -10.28
CA PRO A 308 1.92 -7.51 -10.32
C PRO A 308 2.87 -7.02 -11.46
N PHE A 309 3.73 -7.91 -11.96
CA PHE A 309 4.70 -7.72 -13.04
C PHE A 309 4.07 -7.20 -14.34
N SER A 310 3.94 -5.89 -14.47
CA SER A 310 3.57 -5.26 -15.74
C SER A 310 4.81 -4.77 -16.49
N GLN A 311 4.97 -5.20 -17.76
CA GLN A 311 6.05 -4.75 -18.63
C GLN A 311 5.56 -3.61 -19.53
N PRO A 312 6.33 -2.52 -19.70
CA PRO A 312 5.99 -1.49 -20.70
C PRO A 312 6.02 -2.11 -22.10
N VAL A 313 5.17 -1.58 -23.00
CA VAL A 313 5.03 -2.06 -24.39
C VAL A 313 6.37 -2.19 -25.11
N TYR A 314 7.32 -1.28 -24.85
CA TYR A 314 8.68 -1.36 -25.39
C TYR A 314 9.40 -2.68 -25.08
N GLN A 315 9.35 -3.17 -23.84
CA GLN A 315 10.01 -4.42 -23.43
C GLN A 315 9.36 -5.64 -24.10
N MET A 316 8.05 -5.60 -24.28
CA MET A 316 7.30 -6.64 -24.99
C MET A 316 7.65 -6.66 -26.49
N ILE A 317 7.70 -5.51 -27.14
CA ILE A 317 8.10 -5.37 -28.56
C ILE A 317 9.55 -5.82 -28.74
N ALA A 318 10.47 -5.38 -27.89
CA ALA A 318 11.87 -5.81 -27.94
C ALA A 318 11.99 -7.34 -27.75
N GLY A 319 11.20 -7.90 -26.83
CA GLY A 319 11.11 -9.33 -26.61
C GLY A 319 10.56 -10.11 -27.81
N ALA A 320 9.59 -9.56 -28.54
CA ALA A 320 9.02 -10.16 -29.75
C ALA A 320 9.97 -10.08 -30.95
N LEU A 321 10.66 -8.94 -31.12
CA LEU A 321 11.69 -8.74 -32.16
C LEU A 321 12.89 -9.69 -32.00
N ARG A 322 13.25 -10.02 -30.75
CA ARG A 322 14.25 -11.07 -30.46
C ARG A 322 13.75 -12.47 -30.80
N LEU A 323 12.46 -12.76 -30.53
CA LEU A 323 11.86 -14.06 -30.84
C LEU A 323 11.72 -14.30 -32.35
N CYS A 324 11.42 -13.26 -33.14
CA CYS A 324 11.34 -13.39 -34.60
C CYS A 324 12.72 -13.35 -35.29
N GLY A 325 13.81 -13.14 -34.54
CA GLY A 325 15.17 -13.12 -35.05
C GLY A 325 15.58 -11.82 -35.74
N ALA A 326 14.74 -10.77 -35.68
CA ALA A 326 15.04 -9.47 -36.29
C ALA A 326 16.12 -8.67 -35.52
N VAL A 327 16.33 -8.99 -34.24
CA VAL A 327 17.31 -8.33 -33.35
C VAL A 327 18.03 -9.38 -32.52
N GLY A 328 19.36 -9.24 -32.36
CA GLY A 328 20.15 -10.14 -31.52
C GLY A 328 19.79 -10.10 -30.02
N PRO A 329 20.18 -11.11 -29.22
CA PRO A 329 19.79 -11.23 -27.80
C PRO A 329 20.28 -10.08 -26.90
N GLN A 330 21.34 -9.37 -27.32
CA GLN A 330 21.91 -8.22 -26.61
C GLN A 330 21.81 -6.91 -27.41
N GLU A 331 21.19 -6.93 -28.59
CA GLU A 331 21.09 -5.77 -29.46
C GLU A 331 19.86 -4.92 -29.09
N VAL A 332 20.01 -3.60 -29.19
CA VAL A 332 18.92 -2.64 -28.98
C VAL A 332 18.19 -2.45 -30.31
N PRO A 333 16.87 -2.68 -30.38
CA PRO A 333 16.11 -2.49 -31.61
C PRO A 333 16.21 -1.06 -32.15
N ARG A 334 16.40 -0.92 -33.47
CA ARG A 334 16.35 0.39 -34.13
C ARG A 334 14.93 0.97 -34.08
N LEU A 335 14.81 2.31 -34.00
CA LEU A 335 13.53 3.00 -33.82
C LEU A 335 12.48 2.61 -34.87
N GLY A 336 12.84 2.54 -36.16
CA GLY A 336 11.88 2.17 -37.21
C GLY A 336 11.32 0.74 -37.10
N LEU A 337 12.08 -0.21 -36.54
CA LEU A 337 11.57 -1.57 -36.27
C LEU A 337 10.55 -1.55 -35.12
N VAL A 338 10.79 -0.72 -34.12
CA VAL A 338 9.88 -0.55 -32.97
C VAL A 338 8.58 0.11 -33.42
N GLU A 339 8.63 1.11 -34.30
CA GLU A 339 7.45 1.80 -34.85
C GLU A 339 6.56 0.85 -35.69
N ASN A 340 7.14 0.06 -36.58
CA ASN A 340 6.40 -0.95 -37.36
C ASN A 340 5.80 -2.04 -36.46
N ALA A 341 6.56 -2.50 -35.47
CA ALA A 341 6.08 -3.48 -34.50
C ALA A 341 4.96 -2.92 -33.61
N PHE A 342 5.02 -1.65 -33.24
CA PHE A 342 3.98 -0.98 -32.48
C PHE A 342 2.66 -0.85 -33.28
N ALA A 343 2.75 -0.52 -34.57
CA ALA A 343 1.58 -0.50 -35.45
C ALA A 343 0.95 -1.90 -35.59
N SER A 344 1.78 -2.93 -35.79
CA SER A 344 1.34 -4.33 -35.90
C SER A 344 0.71 -4.85 -34.59
N LEU A 345 1.26 -4.48 -33.44
CA LEU A 345 0.71 -4.80 -32.12
C LEU A 345 -0.69 -4.20 -31.92
N ASN A 346 -0.86 -2.91 -32.26
CA ASN A 346 -2.17 -2.26 -32.18
C ASN A 346 -3.19 -2.93 -33.13
N ALA A 347 -2.79 -3.30 -34.34
CA ALA A 347 -3.65 -4.03 -35.28
C ALA A 347 -4.04 -5.43 -34.77
N MET A 348 -3.09 -6.16 -34.19
CA MET A 348 -3.32 -7.48 -33.57
C MET A 348 -4.32 -7.39 -32.42
N VAL A 349 -4.17 -6.42 -31.51
CA VAL A 349 -5.10 -6.21 -30.39
C VAL A 349 -6.51 -5.89 -30.89
N ARG A 350 -6.64 -5.11 -31.98
CA ARG A 350 -7.95 -4.86 -32.61
C ARG A 350 -8.56 -6.13 -33.22
N ALA A 351 -7.75 -7.01 -33.80
CA ALA A 351 -8.23 -8.30 -34.30
C ALA A 351 -8.69 -9.22 -33.16
N TRP A 352 -7.97 -9.25 -32.05
CA TRP A 352 -8.37 -10.01 -30.85
C TRP A 352 -9.67 -9.49 -30.24
N GLN A 353 -9.82 -8.17 -30.18
CA GLN A 353 -11.07 -7.53 -29.77
C GLN A 353 -12.28 -8.01 -30.61
N ALA A 354 -12.10 -8.20 -31.92
CA ALA A 354 -13.15 -8.70 -32.81
C ALA A 354 -13.50 -10.17 -32.58
N SER A 355 -12.53 -10.99 -32.13
CA SER A 355 -12.74 -12.41 -31.82
C SER A 355 -13.56 -12.67 -30.55
N GLY A 356 -13.77 -11.64 -29.73
CA GLY A 356 -14.64 -11.70 -28.57
C GLY A 356 -13.94 -12.04 -27.24
N ILE A 357 -12.64 -11.77 -27.16
CA ILE A 357 -11.83 -11.92 -25.96
C ILE A 357 -11.91 -10.62 -25.14
N HIS A 358 -12.67 -10.60 -24.04
CA HIS A 358 -12.90 -9.38 -23.25
C HIS A 358 -13.66 -9.58 -21.91
N VAL A 359 -13.68 -10.77 -21.29
CA VAL A 359 -14.47 -10.93 -20.05
C VAL A 359 -13.92 -10.07 -18.91
N TRP A 360 -12.59 -9.90 -18.83
CA TRP A 360 -11.97 -8.97 -17.86
C TRP A 360 -12.22 -7.48 -18.17
N ALA A 361 -12.79 -7.16 -19.33
CA ALA A 361 -13.16 -5.81 -19.73
C ALA A 361 -14.67 -5.56 -19.54
N GLU A 362 -15.34 -6.42 -18.77
CA GLU A 362 -16.72 -6.19 -18.34
C GLU A 362 -16.76 -5.29 -17.12
N GLU A 363 -17.48 -4.17 -17.23
CA GLU A 363 -17.64 -3.21 -16.15
C GLU A 363 -19.12 -2.89 -15.95
N ASP A 364 -19.54 -2.78 -14.69
CA ASP A 364 -20.88 -2.35 -14.34
C ASP A 364 -21.03 -0.84 -14.53
N CYS A 365 -22.01 -0.45 -15.34
CA CYS A 365 -22.30 0.92 -15.72
C CYS A 365 -23.73 1.30 -15.33
N THR A 366 -23.97 2.59 -15.11
CA THR A 366 -25.30 3.14 -14.79
C THR A 366 -25.66 4.23 -15.79
N LEU A 367 -26.80 4.04 -16.47
CA LEU A 367 -27.48 5.04 -17.30
C LEU A 367 -28.62 5.67 -16.51
N PHE A 368 -28.60 7.00 -16.36
CA PHE A 368 -29.65 7.74 -15.67
C PHE A 368 -30.81 8.04 -16.61
N LEU A 369 -32.02 7.57 -16.27
CA LEU A 369 -33.19 7.75 -17.12
C LEU A 369 -33.78 9.16 -16.99
N GLN A 370 -34.28 9.70 -18.10
CA GLN A 370 -35.05 10.93 -18.15
C GLN A 370 -36.51 10.64 -18.56
N PRO A 371 -37.51 11.30 -17.96
CA PRO A 371 -38.92 11.10 -18.32
C PRO A 371 -39.16 11.27 -19.83
N GLY A 372 -39.81 10.30 -20.45
CA GLY A 372 -40.16 10.30 -21.87
C GLY A 372 -39.02 9.99 -22.84
N GLN A 373 -37.76 9.90 -22.39
CA GLN A 373 -36.62 9.59 -23.26
C GLN A 373 -36.45 8.07 -23.45
N VAL A 374 -36.51 7.63 -24.70
CA VAL A 374 -36.44 6.20 -25.10
C VAL A 374 -35.12 5.81 -25.78
N ARG A 375 -34.32 6.81 -26.14
CA ARG A 375 -33.06 6.65 -26.88
C ARG A 375 -31.97 7.40 -26.13
N TYR A 376 -30.91 6.68 -25.76
CA TYR A 376 -29.76 7.21 -25.05
C TYR A 376 -28.47 6.95 -25.86
N LEU A 377 -27.62 7.95 -25.95
CA LEU A 377 -26.31 7.90 -26.59
C LEU A 377 -25.24 7.57 -25.55
N ILE A 378 -24.37 6.61 -25.86
CA ILE A 378 -23.27 6.18 -24.98
C ILE A 378 -21.95 6.40 -25.72
N GLY A 379 -21.12 7.32 -25.22
CA GLY A 379 -19.78 7.56 -25.75
C GLY A 379 -19.24 8.96 -25.43
N ALA A 380 -18.00 9.20 -25.81
CA ALA A 380 -17.36 10.51 -25.61
C ALA A 380 -18.16 11.63 -26.30
N GLY A 381 -18.57 12.64 -25.52
CA GLY A 381 -19.39 13.75 -26.01
C GLY A 381 -20.89 13.46 -26.12
N SER A 382 -21.40 12.35 -25.56
CA SER A 382 -22.84 12.13 -25.44
C SER A 382 -23.48 13.19 -24.54
N PRO A 383 -24.66 13.73 -24.91
CA PRO A 383 -25.44 14.58 -24.02
C PRO A 383 -26.09 13.79 -22.88
N ASP A 384 -26.20 12.46 -23.04
CA ASP A 384 -26.83 11.57 -22.08
C ASP A 384 -25.84 11.13 -21.00
N ALA A 385 -26.35 11.07 -19.77
CA ALA A 385 -25.56 10.79 -18.59
C ALA A 385 -25.39 9.29 -18.35
N VAL A 386 -24.20 8.80 -18.64
CA VAL A 386 -23.79 7.41 -18.45
C VAL A 386 -22.44 7.37 -17.77
N ALA A 387 -22.34 6.61 -16.70
CA ALA A 387 -21.14 6.52 -15.89
C ALA A 387 -20.83 5.08 -15.50
N VAL A 388 -19.55 4.81 -15.26
CA VAL A 388 -19.12 3.55 -14.61
C VAL A 388 -19.61 3.60 -13.17
N SER A 389 -20.32 2.56 -12.72
CA SER A 389 -21.05 2.57 -11.44
C SER A 389 -20.11 2.76 -10.25
N SER A 390 -18.89 2.23 -10.32
CA SER A 390 -17.86 2.39 -9.28
C SER A 390 -17.31 3.82 -9.15
N GLN A 391 -17.45 4.64 -10.18
CA GLN A 391 -16.98 6.03 -10.21
C GLN A 391 -18.07 7.05 -9.82
N CYS A 392 -19.30 6.58 -9.61
CA CYS A 392 -20.42 7.43 -9.23
C CYS A 392 -20.38 7.77 -7.74
N VAL A 393 -20.36 9.07 -7.41
CA VAL A 393 -20.45 9.56 -6.03
C VAL A 393 -21.82 10.18 -5.83
N GLY A 394 -22.58 9.65 -4.87
CA GLY A 394 -23.90 10.14 -4.48
C GLY A 394 -23.85 11.03 -3.24
N THR A 395 -24.59 12.13 -3.26
CA THR A 395 -24.81 13.03 -2.12
C THR A 395 -26.23 13.62 -2.20
N VAL A 396 -26.59 14.48 -1.26
CA VAL A 396 -27.88 15.19 -1.26
C VAL A 396 -27.67 16.68 -1.07
N LEU A 397 -28.64 17.49 -1.49
CA LEU A 397 -28.63 18.93 -1.22
C LEU A 397 -28.79 19.20 0.27
N ALA A 398 -27.90 20.04 0.81
CA ALA A 398 -27.94 20.49 2.20
C ALA A 398 -28.91 21.66 2.42
N ALA A 399 -29.29 22.37 1.34
CA ALA A 399 -30.32 23.40 1.35
C ALA A 399 -30.96 23.47 -0.04
N ALA A 400 -32.14 24.10 -0.15
CA ALA A 400 -32.76 24.33 -1.44
C ALA A 400 -31.84 25.14 -2.37
N GLY A 401 -31.61 24.62 -3.57
CA GLY A 401 -30.72 25.20 -4.57
C GLY A 401 -31.49 25.98 -5.62
N ALA A 402 -31.08 27.23 -5.87
CA ALA A 402 -31.51 28.03 -7.01
C ALA A 402 -30.31 28.79 -7.59
N GLY A 403 -30.01 28.58 -8.87
CA GLY A 403 -28.88 29.24 -9.56
C GLY A 403 -27.63 28.37 -9.72
N ALA A 404 -26.45 29.00 -9.78
CA ALA A 404 -25.17 28.35 -10.09
C ALA A 404 -24.37 27.90 -8.85
N GLN A 405 -24.80 28.27 -7.64
CA GLN A 405 -24.16 27.88 -6.39
C GLN A 405 -25.12 27.00 -5.60
N VAL A 406 -24.67 25.82 -5.21
CA VAL A 406 -25.50 24.82 -4.55
C VAL A 406 -24.74 24.21 -3.37
N SER A 407 -25.38 24.09 -2.21
CA SER A 407 -24.79 23.43 -1.03
C SER A 407 -25.14 21.95 -0.99
N VAL A 408 -24.15 21.09 -0.77
CA VAL A 408 -24.33 19.64 -0.67
C VAL A 408 -23.93 19.15 0.73
N ALA A 409 -24.58 18.09 1.21
CA ALA A 409 -24.36 17.55 2.55
C ALA A 409 -22.96 16.96 2.72
N ALA A 410 -22.39 16.41 1.64
CA ALA A 410 -21.02 15.94 1.59
C ALA A 410 -20.42 16.21 0.21
N VAL A 411 -19.19 16.73 0.19
CA VAL A 411 -18.42 16.98 -1.04
C VAL A 411 -17.25 16.00 -1.22
N GLY A 412 -17.08 15.08 -0.28
CA GLY A 412 -16.04 14.06 -0.35
C GLY A 412 -16.17 13.24 -1.64
N GLY A 413 -15.11 13.24 -2.45
CA GLY A 413 -15.11 12.52 -3.72
C GLY A 413 -15.72 13.26 -4.90
N ILE A 414 -16.00 14.57 -4.83
CA ILE A 414 -16.41 15.38 -5.99
C ILE A 414 -15.32 16.43 -6.28
N ALA A 415 -14.86 16.53 -7.53
CA ALA A 415 -13.85 17.50 -7.95
C ALA A 415 -14.32 18.40 -9.11
N ALA A 416 -13.61 19.52 -9.31
CA ALA A 416 -13.84 20.38 -10.47
C ALA A 416 -13.57 19.63 -11.78
N GLY A 417 -14.39 19.89 -12.80
CA GLY A 417 -14.37 19.19 -14.10
C GLY A 417 -15.27 17.96 -14.18
N TRP A 418 -15.81 17.47 -13.06
CA TRP A 418 -16.72 16.32 -13.04
C TRP A 418 -18.10 16.68 -13.59
N GLN A 419 -18.82 15.70 -14.11
CA GLN A 419 -20.24 15.83 -14.43
C GLN A 419 -21.07 15.65 -13.15
N VAL A 420 -22.09 16.48 -12.96
CA VAL A 420 -23.01 16.42 -11.83
C VAL A 420 -24.46 16.48 -12.30
N GLY A 421 -25.28 15.59 -11.75
CA GLY A 421 -26.71 15.49 -11.96
C GLY A 421 -27.47 15.85 -10.70
N ILE A 422 -28.40 16.80 -10.79
CA ILE A 422 -29.24 17.25 -9.67
C ILE A 422 -30.71 17.00 -10.01
N TRP A 423 -31.44 16.37 -9.10
CA TRP A 423 -32.86 16.09 -9.27
C TRP A 423 -33.68 17.36 -8.97
N LEU A 424 -34.53 17.74 -9.92
CA LEU A 424 -35.34 18.95 -9.84
C LEU A 424 -36.75 18.64 -9.32
N ASP A 425 -37.36 19.62 -8.64
CA ASP A 425 -38.72 19.48 -8.09
C ASP A 425 -39.77 19.32 -9.20
N GLY A 426 -39.47 19.80 -10.41
CA GLY A 426 -40.33 19.69 -11.59
C GLY A 426 -40.36 18.30 -12.25
N GLY A 427 -39.66 17.30 -11.72
CA GLY A 427 -39.60 15.95 -12.28
C GLY A 427 -38.61 15.85 -13.43
N GLY A 428 -37.34 15.61 -13.11
CA GLY A 428 -36.26 15.44 -14.08
C GLY A 428 -34.88 15.53 -13.42
N VAL A 429 -33.83 15.26 -14.19
CA VAL A 429 -32.44 15.41 -13.74
C VAL A 429 -31.75 16.42 -14.63
N PHE A 430 -31.13 17.43 -14.01
CA PHE A 430 -30.32 18.42 -14.72
C PHE A 430 -28.85 18.03 -14.63
N TRP A 431 -28.22 17.85 -15.79
CA TRP A 431 -26.80 17.51 -15.91
C TRP A 431 -25.98 18.73 -16.31
N THR A 432 -24.90 18.99 -15.56
CA THR A 432 -23.94 20.07 -15.83
C THR A 432 -22.55 19.68 -15.32
N GLY A 433 -21.50 20.38 -15.74
CA GLY A 433 -20.17 20.25 -15.13
C GLY A 433 -20.06 20.96 -13.77
N VAL A 434 -19.14 20.51 -12.92
CA VAL A 434 -18.70 21.19 -11.69
C VAL A 434 -17.57 22.15 -12.04
N ALA A 435 -17.77 23.45 -11.87
CA ALA A 435 -16.77 24.48 -12.17
C ALA A 435 -15.77 24.67 -11.01
N ALA A 436 -16.24 24.63 -9.77
CA ALA A 436 -15.39 24.74 -8.58
C ALA A 436 -16.04 24.07 -7.36
N VAL A 437 -15.20 23.71 -6.39
CA VAL A 437 -15.62 23.12 -5.11
C VAL A 437 -15.02 23.95 -3.98
N ALA A 438 -15.85 24.49 -3.09
CA ALA A 438 -15.39 25.30 -1.96
C ALA A 438 -16.29 25.13 -0.73
N GLY A 439 -15.70 24.74 0.42
CA GLY A 439 -16.33 24.84 1.74
C GLY A 439 -17.75 24.27 1.87
N GLY A 440 -18.04 23.09 1.30
CA GLY A 440 -19.37 22.47 1.34
C GLY A 440 -20.29 22.85 0.16
N GLY A 441 -19.89 23.81 -0.66
CA GLY A 441 -20.60 24.27 -1.86
C GLY A 441 -19.99 23.77 -3.16
N LEU A 442 -20.87 23.47 -4.12
CA LEU A 442 -20.56 23.21 -5.52
C LEU A 442 -20.92 24.44 -6.35
N THR A 443 -19.96 24.93 -7.13
CA THR A 443 -20.21 25.88 -8.21
C THR A 443 -20.47 25.10 -9.50
N LEU A 444 -21.67 25.24 -10.06
CA LEU A 444 -22.08 24.61 -11.31
C LEU A 444 -21.59 25.41 -12.52
N ALA A 445 -21.21 24.73 -13.59
CA ALA A 445 -20.85 25.35 -14.87
C ALA A 445 -22.05 26.02 -15.56
N SER A 446 -23.26 25.49 -15.35
CA SER A 446 -24.52 26.08 -15.78
C SER A 446 -25.48 26.19 -14.59
N ALA A 447 -26.18 27.31 -14.47
CA ALA A 447 -27.16 27.53 -13.42
C ALA A 447 -28.34 26.55 -13.52
N LEU A 448 -28.88 26.14 -12.37
CA LEU A 448 -30.07 25.29 -12.32
C LEU A 448 -31.26 25.94 -13.08
N PRO A 449 -31.93 25.20 -13.97
CA PRO A 449 -33.05 25.75 -14.77
C PRO A 449 -34.34 25.89 -13.95
N SER A 450 -34.48 25.17 -12.84
CA SER A 450 -35.57 25.32 -11.86
C SER A 450 -35.08 24.98 -10.46
N ALA A 451 -35.89 25.27 -9.44
CA ALA A 451 -35.54 24.96 -8.05
C ALA A 451 -35.39 23.44 -7.79
N ALA A 452 -34.51 23.11 -6.86
CA ALA A 452 -34.36 21.78 -6.28
C ALA A 452 -34.42 21.90 -4.75
N SER A 453 -35.31 21.12 -4.12
CA SER A 453 -35.55 21.15 -2.68
C SER A 453 -34.38 20.57 -1.86
N GLU A 454 -34.32 20.93 -0.57
CA GLU A 454 -33.39 20.31 0.37
C GLU A 454 -33.59 18.78 0.40
N GLY A 455 -32.49 18.02 0.46
CA GLY A 455 -32.53 16.57 0.39
C GLY A 455 -32.67 16.00 -1.03
N ALA A 456 -32.76 16.85 -2.07
CA ALA A 456 -32.74 16.37 -3.45
C ALA A 456 -31.44 15.61 -3.74
N ARG A 457 -31.55 14.53 -4.52
CA ARG A 457 -30.43 13.66 -4.88
C ARG A 457 -29.46 14.41 -5.78
N VAL A 458 -28.18 14.22 -5.52
CA VAL A 458 -27.07 14.70 -6.36
C VAL A 458 -26.15 13.52 -6.65
N VAL A 459 -25.79 13.33 -7.91
CA VAL A 459 -24.81 12.32 -8.34
C VAL A 459 -23.74 12.99 -9.17
N ALA A 460 -22.47 12.70 -8.89
CA ALA A 460 -21.35 13.20 -9.68
C ALA A 460 -20.43 12.07 -10.15
N TYR A 461 -19.81 12.24 -11.31
CA TYR A 461 -18.83 11.29 -11.86
C TYR A 461 -17.76 12.01 -12.71
N PRO A 462 -16.53 11.48 -12.80
CA PRO A 462 -15.39 12.18 -13.38
C PRO A 462 -15.44 12.34 -14.90
N ALA A 463 -15.80 11.29 -15.64
CA ALA A 463 -15.80 11.29 -17.10
C ALA A 463 -16.97 10.47 -17.65
N PRO A 464 -17.52 10.86 -18.82
CA PRO A 464 -18.53 10.06 -19.50
C PRO A 464 -17.94 8.73 -19.97
N MET A 465 -18.76 7.69 -19.94
CA MET A 465 -18.39 6.34 -20.34
C MET A 465 -17.96 6.27 -21.82
N VAL A 466 -16.92 5.47 -22.12
CA VAL A 466 -16.51 5.16 -23.50
C VAL A 466 -17.56 4.23 -24.13
N ARG A 467 -17.80 4.37 -25.45
CA ARG A 467 -18.75 3.53 -26.18
C ARG A 467 -18.45 2.04 -25.93
N PRO A 468 -19.43 1.24 -25.48
CA PRO A 468 -19.25 -0.19 -25.27
C PRO A 468 -19.38 -0.98 -26.58
N LEU A 469 -18.76 -2.16 -26.65
CA LEU A 469 -18.89 -3.08 -27.77
C LEU A 469 -20.22 -3.84 -27.71
N ARG A 470 -20.60 -4.31 -26.52
CA ARG A 470 -21.84 -5.01 -26.26
C ARG A 470 -22.33 -4.72 -24.84
N VAL A 471 -23.61 -5.01 -24.62
CA VAL A 471 -24.28 -4.96 -23.33
C VAL A 471 -24.97 -6.31 -23.14
N PRO A 472 -24.31 -7.30 -22.50
CA PRO A 472 -24.88 -8.64 -22.31
C PRO A 472 -26.12 -8.65 -21.40
N ALA A 473 -26.13 -7.83 -20.35
CA ALA A 473 -27.18 -7.80 -19.36
C ALA A 473 -27.47 -6.38 -18.88
N ALA A 474 -28.73 -6.13 -18.52
CA ALA A 474 -29.14 -4.89 -17.88
C ALA A 474 -30.22 -5.16 -16.83
N ARG A 475 -30.27 -4.29 -15.82
CA ARG A 475 -31.21 -4.29 -14.70
C ARG A 475 -31.71 -2.86 -14.49
N ARG A 476 -32.99 -2.70 -14.20
CA ARG A 476 -33.55 -1.45 -13.73
C ARG A 476 -33.16 -1.28 -12.27
N LEU A 477 -32.43 -0.22 -11.99
CA LEU A 477 -32.08 0.21 -10.63
C LEU A 477 -33.09 1.28 -10.19
N GLN A 478 -34.01 0.93 -9.30
CA GLN A 478 -34.86 1.90 -8.63
C GLN A 478 -34.08 2.50 -7.46
N PHE A 479 -33.92 3.82 -7.45
CA PHE A 479 -33.17 4.49 -6.40
C PHE A 479 -33.88 4.38 -5.05
N ALA A 480 -33.10 4.22 -3.98
CA ALA A 480 -33.62 4.23 -2.62
C ALA A 480 -34.30 5.58 -2.29
N GLY A 481 -35.46 5.54 -1.65
CA GLY A 481 -36.03 6.69 -0.96
C GLY A 481 -35.23 7.04 0.31
N SER A 482 -35.60 8.11 1.02
CA SER A 482 -34.99 8.47 2.31
C SER A 482 -35.13 7.32 3.33
N GLY A 483 -34.06 6.57 3.57
CA GLY A 483 -34.03 5.42 4.49
C GLY A 483 -34.39 4.05 3.88
N GLY A 484 -34.53 3.95 2.55
CA GLY A 484 -34.80 2.69 1.85
C GLY A 484 -33.55 2.02 1.25
N GLN A 485 -33.72 0.83 0.67
CA GLN A 485 -32.69 0.16 -0.14
C GLN A 485 -33.00 0.33 -1.62
N ALA A 486 -31.97 0.34 -2.47
CA ALA A 486 -32.17 0.33 -3.91
C ALA A 486 -32.70 -1.04 -4.36
N ILE A 487 -33.62 -1.05 -5.33
CA ILE A 487 -34.22 -2.28 -5.84
C ILE A 487 -33.73 -2.49 -7.27
N GLU A 488 -33.15 -3.65 -7.55
CA GLU A 488 -32.73 -4.03 -8.90
C GLU A 488 -33.69 -5.05 -9.48
N THR A 489 -34.18 -4.81 -10.70
CA THR A 489 -35.06 -5.73 -11.43
C THR A 489 -34.46 -6.03 -12.80
N PRO A 490 -34.28 -7.30 -13.20
CA PRO A 490 -33.67 -7.64 -14.48
C PRO A 490 -34.52 -7.10 -15.65
N LEU A 491 -33.84 -6.59 -16.68
CA LEU A 491 -34.47 -6.17 -17.93
C LEU A 491 -34.33 -7.28 -18.98
N VAL A 492 -35.32 -7.41 -19.84
CA VAL A 492 -35.30 -8.39 -20.93
C VAL A 492 -34.61 -7.79 -22.16
N PRO A 493 -33.53 -8.42 -22.68
CA PRO A 493 -32.89 -7.96 -23.90
C PRO A 493 -33.80 -8.21 -25.12
N MET A 494 -33.87 -7.24 -26.02
CA MET A 494 -34.58 -7.34 -27.30
C MET A 494 -33.61 -7.38 -28.48
N SER A 495 -34.03 -8.00 -29.57
CA SER A 495 -33.35 -7.86 -30.85
C SER A 495 -33.68 -6.53 -31.54
N ARG A 496 -32.85 -6.14 -32.52
CA ARG A 496 -33.11 -4.95 -33.37
C ARG A 496 -34.47 -5.03 -34.06
N LEU A 497 -34.85 -6.21 -34.55
CA LEU A 497 -36.09 -6.44 -35.27
C LEU A 497 -37.30 -6.32 -34.32
N ASP A 498 -37.22 -6.92 -33.14
CA ASP A 498 -38.31 -6.88 -32.15
C ASP A 498 -38.58 -5.45 -31.68
N TYR A 499 -37.51 -4.69 -31.39
CA TYR A 499 -37.64 -3.28 -31.04
C TYR A 499 -38.21 -2.45 -32.20
N ALA A 500 -37.86 -2.75 -33.44
CA ALA A 500 -38.40 -2.05 -34.61
C ALA A 500 -39.92 -2.29 -34.78
N ASN A 501 -40.40 -3.50 -34.45
CA ASN A 501 -41.79 -3.91 -34.58
C ASN A 501 -42.73 -3.38 -33.47
N VAL A 502 -42.20 -2.71 -32.44
CA VAL A 502 -43.00 -2.08 -31.39
C VAL A 502 -43.81 -0.91 -31.97
N PRO A 503 -45.16 -0.97 -32.01
CA PRO A 503 -45.99 0.03 -32.71
C PRO A 503 -46.03 1.42 -32.05
N ASN A 504 -45.76 1.50 -30.74
CA ASN A 504 -45.69 2.77 -30.02
C ASN A 504 -44.54 2.73 -29.00
N LYS A 505 -43.44 3.40 -29.34
CA LYS A 505 -42.19 3.38 -28.57
C LYS A 505 -42.20 4.37 -27.40
N THR A 506 -43.05 5.40 -27.46
CA THR A 506 -43.11 6.49 -26.48
C THR A 506 -44.20 6.29 -25.43
N VAL A 507 -44.79 5.08 -25.34
CA VAL A 507 -45.79 4.76 -24.30
C VAL A 507 -45.14 4.94 -22.93
N PRO A 508 -45.67 5.82 -22.06
CA PRO A 508 -45.15 5.97 -20.71
C PRO A 508 -45.38 4.69 -19.91
N GLY A 509 -44.33 4.19 -19.27
CA GLY A 509 -44.36 3.05 -18.37
C GLY A 509 -43.05 2.88 -17.62
N VAL A 510 -42.95 1.78 -16.89
CA VAL A 510 -41.69 1.40 -16.23
C VAL A 510 -40.86 0.60 -17.20
N VAL A 511 -39.57 0.93 -17.35
CA VAL A 511 -38.67 0.22 -18.28
C VAL A 511 -38.57 -1.26 -17.91
N THR A 512 -38.83 -2.14 -18.87
CA THR A 512 -38.75 -3.60 -18.71
C THR A 512 -37.84 -4.26 -19.75
N GLN A 513 -37.58 -3.59 -20.86
CA GLN A 513 -36.87 -4.12 -22.02
C GLN A 513 -35.84 -3.12 -22.54
N PHE A 514 -34.75 -3.64 -23.10
CA PHE A 514 -33.68 -2.82 -23.67
C PHE A 514 -33.09 -3.44 -24.95
N PHE A 515 -32.50 -2.60 -25.79
CA PHE A 515 -31.77 -2.98 -26.99
C PHE A 515 -30.56 -2.07 -27.18
N TYR A 516 -29.38 -2.63 -27.48
CA TYR A 516 -28.16 -1.87 -27.72
C TYR A 516 -27.71 -1.96 -29.18
N ASP A 517 -27.46 -0.82 -29.83
CA ASP A 517 -26.92 -0.71 -31.19
C ASP A 517 -25.53 -0.04 -31.18
N PRO A 518 -24.44 -0.79 -31.43
CA PRO A 518 -23.09 -0.24 -31.48
C PRO A 518 -22.83 0.50 -32.81
N GLN A 519 -23.31 1.75 -32.92
CA GLN A 519 -23.03 2.66 -34.05
C GLN A 519 -21.55 3.11 -34.08
N LEU A 520 -21.02 3.54 -35.22
CA LEU A 520 -19.59 3.90 -35.38
C LEU A 520 -19.10 5.00 -34.41
N GLY A 521 -19.95 6.00 -34.13
CA GLY A 521 -19.67 7.09 -33.19
C GLY A 521 -20.04 6.73 -31.74
N ALA A 522 -21.16 7.24 -31.25
CA ALA A 522 -21.74 6.88 -29.96
C ALA A 522 -22.67 5.67 -30.10
N GLY A 523 -22.56 4.69 -29.20
CA GLY A 523 -23.51 3.58 -29.12
C GLY A 523 -24.90 4.08 -28.74
N VAL A 524 -25.95 3.40 -29.18
CA VAL A 524 -27.33 3.80 -28.89
C VAL A 524 -28.00 2.72 -28.04
N LEU A 525 -28.39 3.08 -26.81
CA LEU A 525 -29.23 2.24 -25.98
C LEU A 525 -30.69 2.68 -26.11
N HIS A 526 -31.51 1.73 -26.54
CA HIS A 526 -32.95 1.86 -26.63
C HIS A 526 -33.60 1.19 -25.43
N VAL A 527 -34.57 1.87 -24.82
CA VAL A 527 -35.37 1.33 -23.71
C VAL A 527 -36.85 1.28 -24.09
N TRP A 528 -37.58 0.35 -23.50
CA TRP A 528 -39.03 0.28 -23.62
C TRP A 528 -39.65 -0.35 -22.35
N PRO A 529 -40.85 0.09 -21.93
CA PRO A 529 -41.57 1.33 -22.27
C PRO A 529 -40.79 2.63 -21.98
N ALA A 530 -41.34 3.79 -22.37
CA ALA A 530 -40.72 5.08 -22.10
C ALA A 530 -40.80 5.41 -20.59
N PRO A 531 -39.70 5.78 -19.92
CA PRO A 531 -39.69 6.04 -18.49
C PRO A 531 -40.67 7.16 -18.09
N VAL A 532 -41.45 6.92 -17.03
CA VAL A 532 -42.42 7.89 -16.48
C VAL A 532 -41.79 8.91 -15.52
N ASP A 533 -40.68 8.54 -14.89
CA ASP A 533 -39.99 9.34 -13.87
C ASP A 533 -38.47 9.23 -14.00
N SER A 534 -37.76 10.07 -13.25
CA SER A 534 -36.30 10.02 -13.07
C SER A 534 -35.88 9.26 -11.80
N GLY A 535 -36.80 8.50 -11.19
CA GLY A 535 -36.54 7.73 -9.95
C GLY A 535 -35.84 6.40 -10.18
N SER A 536 -35.61 6.04 -11.45
CA SER A 536 -34.95 4.82 -11.87
C SER A 536 -33.76 5.10 -12.79
N ALA A 537 -32.79 4.18 -12.79
CA ALA A 537 -31.70 4.10 -13.75
C ALA A 537 -31.67 2.70 -14.38
N VAL A 538 -30.91 2.57 -15.46
CA VAL A 538 -30.56 1.26 -16.03
C VAL A 538 -29.12 0.98 -15.64
N ALA A 539 -28.91 0.03 -14.73
CA ALA A 539 -27.60 -0.52 -14.48
C ALA A 539 -27.35 -1.65 -15.49
N PHE A 540 -26.22 -1.68 -16.16
CA PHE A 540 -25.93 -2.65 -17.19
C PHE A 540 -24.45 -3.02 -17.19
N THR A 541 -24.17 -4.27 -17.54
CA THR A 541 -22.80 -4.74 -17.71
C THR A 541 -22.36 -4.37 -19.12
N ALA A 542 -21.26 -3.65 -19.24
CA ALA A 542 -20.77 -3.13 -20.50
C ALA A 542 -19.42 -3.76 -20.82
N GLN A 543 -19.28 -4.29 -22.04
CA GLN A 543 -17.99 -4.74 -22.54
C GLN A 543 -17.27 -3.54 -23.16
N ARG A 544 -16.26 -3.00 -22.48
CA ARG A 544 -15.51 -1.84 -23.00
C ARG A 544 -14.56 -2.25 -24.12
N PRO A 545 -14.27 -1.38 -25.09
CA PRO A 545 -13.25 -1.64 -26.09
C PRO A 545 -11.87 -1.70 -25.43
N LEU A 546 -11.01 -2.59 -25.93
CA LEU A 546 -9.60 -2.60 -25.55
C LEU A 546 -8.96 -1.26 -25.97
N LEU A 547 -8.24 -0.63 -25.05
CA LEU A 547 -7.57 0.64 -25.32
C LEU A 547 -6.40 0.41 -26.27
N ALA A 548 -6.26 1.30 -27.26
CA ALA A 548 -5.04 1.31 -28.06
C ALA A 548 -3.89 1.85 -27.21
N PHE A 549 -2.68 1.36 -27.48
CA PHE A 549 -1.48 1.88 -26.85
C PHE A 549 -1.23 3.29 -27.39
N ALA A 550 -1.11 4.28 -26.50
CA ALA A 550 -0.86 5.68 -26.87
C ALA A 550 0.63 5.93 -27.19
N ASP A 551 1.52 5.21 -26.51
CA ASP A 551 2.97 5.34 -26.63
C ASP A 551 3.69 4.05 -26.18
N LEU A 552 5.02 4.01 -26.31
CA LEU A 552 5.85 2.84 -25.98
C LEU A 552 6.04 2.59 -24.48
N GLY A 553 5.76 3.59 -23.64
CA GLY A 553 5.72 3.50 -22.18
C GLY A 553 4.35 3.09 -21.65
N ALA A 554 3.32 3.05 -22.51
CA ALA A 554 2.00 2.59 -22.12
C ALA A 554 2.06 1.17 -21.55
N VAL A 555 1.25 0.95 -20.52
CA VAL A 555 1.04 -0.36 -19.90
C VAL A 555 -0.18 -1.02 -20.57
N PRO A 556 -0.07 -2.27 -21.05
CA PRO A 556 -1.22 -3.00 -21.55
C PRO A 556 -2.33 -3.14 -20.52
N ASP A 557 -3.53 -2.79 -20.96
CA ASP A 557 -4.78 -2.97 -20.23
C ASP A 557 -5.30 -4.41 -20.37
N PHE A 558 -4.43 -5.33 -19.96
CA PHE A 558 -4.62 -6.78 -19.99
C PHE A 558 -4.11 -7.37 -18.67
N PRO A 559 -4.69 -8.47 -18.17
CA PRO A 559 -4.11 -9.23 -17.08
C PRO A 559 -2.69 -9.73 -17.43
N ASP A 560 -1.81 -9.86 -16.44
CA ASP A 560 -0.40 -10.22 -16.65
C ASP A 560 -0.22 -11.57 -17.38
N GLU A 561 -1.18 -12.48 -17.24
CA GLU A 561 -1.21 -13.79 -17.91
C GLU A 561 -1.23 -13.67 -19.44
N TRP A 562 -1.73 -12.55 -19.98
CA TRP A 562 -1.80 -12.26 -21.41
C TRP A 562 -0.48 -11.76 -21.99
N LEU A 563 0.48 -11.33 -21.17
CA LEU A 563 1.76 -10.76 -21.64
C LEU A 563 2.56 -11.75 -22.50
N ALA A 564 2.57 -13.03 -22.11
CA ALA A 564 3.19 -14.07 -22.92
C ALA A 564 2.45 -14.24 -24.26
N ALA A 565 1.13 -14.36 -24.23
CA ALA A 565 0.33 -14.50 -25.45
C ALA A 565 0.57 -13.33 -26.42
N MET A 566 0.58 -12.08 -25.93
CA MET A 566 0.84 -10.89 -26.74
C MET A 566 2.24 -10.92 -27.35
N ARG A 567 3.28 -11.24 -26.57
CA ARG A 567 4.67 -11.29 -27.06
C ARG A 567 4.85 -12.34 -28.16
N TRP A 568 4.32 -13.54 -27.96
CA TRP A 568 4.49 -14.67 -28.90
C TRP A 568 3.68 -14.48 -30.19
N ASN A 569 2.45 -13.96 -30.09
CA ASN A 569 1.64 -13.69 -31.28
C ASN A 569 2.16 -12.48 -32.07
N LEU A 570 2.67 -11.44 -31.40
CA LEU A 570 3.35 -10.33 -32.09
C LEU A 570 4.57 -10.85 -32.86
N ALA A 571 5.38 -11.73 -32.27
CA ALA A 571 6.52 -12.32 -32.97
C ALA A 571 6.09 -13.11 -34.22
N ALA A 572 4.96 -13.83 -34.17
CA ALA A 572 4.42 -14.57 -35.30
C ALA A 572 3.87 -13.66 -36.42
N GLU A 573 3.26 -12.54 -36.08
CA GLU A 573 2.79 -11.51 -37.05
C GLU A 573 3.95 -10.80 -37.74
N LEU A 574 5.03 -10.52 -37.00
CA LEU A 574 6.21 -9.82 -37.53
C LEU A 574 7.12 -10.71 -38.38
N TRP A 575 7.07 -12.03 -38.18
CA TRP A 575 8.00 -12.94 -38.84
C TRP A 575 7.98 -12.86 -40.38
N PRO A 576 6.82 -12.82 -41.07
CA PRO A 576 6.78 -12.70 -42.53
C PRO A 576 7.34 -11.38 -43.06
N GLU A 577 7.23 -10.27 -42.31
CA GLU A 577 7.75 -8.97 -42.75
C GLU A 577 9.29 -8.97 -42.76
N TYR A 578 9.91 -9.57 -41.75
CA TYR A 578 11.37 -9.55 -41.59
C TYR A 578 12.08 -10.77 -42.19
N ASN A 579 11.37 -11.88 -42.39
CA ASN A 579 11.94 -13.14 -42.87
C ASN A 579 11.26 -13.69 -44.14
N GLY A 580 10.23 -13.02 -44.67
CA GLY A 580 9.32 -13.60 -45.69
C GLY A 580 9.66 -13.34 -47.16
N SER A 581 10.77 -12.67 -47.52
CA SER A 581 11.15 -12.53 -48.93
C SER A 581 12.65 -12.58 -49.17
N GLY A 582 13.13 -13.69 -49.73
CA GLY A 582 14.30 -13.71 -50.62
C GLY A 582 15.70 -13.76 -50.01
N ALA A 583 15.86 -13.94 -48.70
CA ALA A 583 17.17 -14.12 -48.08
C ALA A 583 17.23 -15.38 -47.23
N ALA A 584 18.39 -16.02 -47.20
CA ALA A 584 18.72 -17.27 -46.52
C ALA A 584 18.66 -17.22 -44.98
N ALA A 585 17.67 -16.56 -44.37
CA ALA A 585 17.60 -16.29 -42.93
C ALA A 585 16.37 -16.87 -42.20
N GLY A 586 15.27 -17.18 -42.88
CA GLY A 586 14.07 -17.76 -42.24
C GLY A 586 13.92 -19.25 -42.51
N ASN A 587 14.11 -20.12 -41.52
CA ASN A 587 13.72 -21.52 -41.66
C ASN A 587 12.18 -21.63 -41.57
N PRO A 588 11.47 -22.08 -42.63
CA PRO A 588 10.01 -22.19 -42.60
C PRO A 588 9.50 -23.13 -41.49
N ALA A 589 10.33 -24.09 -41.03
CA ALA A 589 10.00 -24.92 -39.87
C ALA A 589 9.97 -24.12 -38.54
N GLN A 590 10.81 -23.10 -38.38
CA GLN A 590 10.79 -22.22 -37.21
C GLN A 590 9.53 -21.37 -37.17
N TYR A 591 9.04 -20.91 -38.32
CA TYR A 591 7.77 -20.17 -38.40
C TYR A 591 6.57 -21.02 -37.96
N VAL A 592 6.55 -22.30 -38.36
CA VAL A 592 5.49 -23.24 -37.94
C VAL A 592 5.53 -23.47 -36.43
N LEU A 593 6.72 -23.67 -35.84
CA LEU A 593 6.88 -23.81 -34.39
C LEU A 593 6.46 -22.55 -33.64
N LEU A 594 6.88 -21.36 -34.11
CA LEU A 594 6.50 -20.07 -33.54
C LEU A 594 4.97 -19.88 -33.54
N LYS A 595 4.30 -20.24 -34.64
CA LYS A 595 2.82 -20.23 -34.71
C LYS A 595 2.17 -21.21 -33.75
N GLN A 596 2.71 -22.42 -33.62
CA GLN A 596 2.19 -23.43 -32.69
C GLN A 596 2.31 -22.97 -31.23
N GLU A 597 3.46 -22.43 -30.85
CA GLU A 597 3.67 -21.89 -29.49
C GLU A 597 2.81 -20.64 -29.23
N ALA A 598 2.70 -19.73 -30.20
CA ALA A 598 1.84 -18.56 -30.10
C ALA A 598 0.36 -18.92 -29.93
N ALA A 599 -0.13 -19.90 -30.69
CA ALA A 599 -1.49 -20.43 -30.57
C ALA A 599 -1.71 -21.11 -29.21
N GLY A 600 -0.72 -21.88 -28.71
CA GLY A 600 -0.78 -22.51 -27.40
C GLY A 600 -0.86 -21.49 -26.25
N LYS A 601 -0.07 -20.42 -26.30
CA LYS A 601 -0.12 -19.34 -25.29
C LYS A 601 -1.43 -18.57 -25.33
N LEU A 602 -1.98 -18.30 -26.52
CA LEU A 602 -3.29 -17.67 -26.66
C LEU A 602 -4.41 -18.56 -26.12
N MET A 603 -4.37 -19.87 -26.39
CA MET A 603 -5.36 -20.83 -25.87
C MET A 603 -5.32 -20.93 -24.34
N MET A 604 -4.14 -20.90 -23.73
CA MET A 604 -4.01 -20.87 -22.27
C MET A 604 -4.59 -19.58 -21.67
N ALA A 605 -4.32 -18.43 -22.29
CA ALA A 605 -4.88 -17.15 -21.85
C ALA A 605 -6.42 -17.11 -21.99
N GLN A 606 -6.94 -17.63 -23.11
CA GLN A 606 -8.38 -17.76 -23.34
C GLN A 606 -9.08 -18.76 -22.40
N ALA A 607 -8.38 -19.80 -21.93
CA ALA A 607 -8.95 -20.74 -20.96
C ALA A 607 -9.21 -20.07 -19.61
N TRP A 608 -8.42 -19.06 -19.27
CA TRP A 608 -8.60 -18.24 -18.07
C TRP A 608 -9.76 -17.24 -18.22
N ASP A 609 -9.98 -16.73 -19.43
CA ASP A 609 -11.07 -15.79 -19.78
C ASP A 609 -12.48 -16.44 -19.81
N ARG A 610 -12.62 -17.74 -19.52
CA ARG A 610 -13.93 -18.41 -19.50
C ARG A 610 -14.56 -18.33 -18.11
N GLU A 611 -15.74 -17.74 -18.02
CA GLU A 611 -16.58 -17.88 -16.81
C GLU A 611 -16.94 -19.36 -16.59
N PRO A 612 -16.82 -19.88 -15.36
CA PRO A 612 -17.39 -21.17 -15.02
C PRO A 612 -18.91 -21.08 -15.14
N GLN A 613 -19.50 -21.81 -16.10
CA GLN A 613 -20.96 -21.88 -16.22
C GLN A 613 -21.58 -22.36 -14.90
N SER A 614 -22.60 -21.65 -14.44
CA SER A 614 -23.44 -22.09 -13.32
C SER A 614 -24.16 -23.38 -13.72
N VAL A 615 -23.85 -24.48 -13.03
CA VAL A 615 -24.64 -25.73 -13.06
C VAL A 615 -25.80 -25.57 -12.10
N LEU A 616 -26.68 -24.62 -12.35
CA LEU A 616 -28.04 -24.65 -11.81
C LEU A 616 -28.86 -25.47 -12.79
N PHE A 617 -29.14 -26.72 -12.41
CA PHE A 617 -30.04 -27.61 -13.14
C PHE A 617 -31.36 -26.91 -13.48
N GLY A 618 -31.55 -26.59 -14.75
CA GLY A 618 -32.84 -26.42 -15.40
C GLY A 618 -32.91 -27.45 -16.52
N ALA A 619 -33.90 -28.34 -16.47
CA ALA A 619 -34.04 -29.47 -17.38
C ALA A 619 -34.17 -29.03 -18.86
N GLY A 620 -33.41 -29.70 -19.76
CA GLY A 620 -33.48 -29.61 -21.22
C GLY A 620 -32.77 -28.36 -21.78
N CYS A 621 -31.69 -28.44 -22.55
CA CYS A 621 -31.45 -29.28 -23.71
C CYS A 621 -29.94 -29.53 -23.86
N GLY A 622 -29.52 -30.79 -24.00
CA GLY A 622 -28.13 -31.13 -24.33
C GLY A 622 -27.73 -30.69 -25.75
N PRO A 623 -26.43 -30.59 -26.05
CA PRO A 623 -25.94 -30.22 -27.37
C PRO A 623 -26.24 -31.36 -28.36
N ALA A 624 -27.18 -31.13 -29.27
CA ALA A 624 -27.27 -31.94 -30.48
C ALA A 624 -25.98 -31.71 -31.28
N GLY A 625 -25.21 -32.78 -31.45
CA GLY A 625 -23.99 -32.74 -32.23
C GLY A 625 -24.23 -32.34 -33.69
N ARG A 626 -23.21 -31.74 -34.29
CA ARG A 626 -22.98 -31.86 -35.74
C ARG A 626 -21.49 -32.07 -35.96
N ALA A 627 -21.11 -33.34 -36.00
CA ALA A 627 -20.23 -33.82 -37.04
C ALA A 627 -21.02 -33.81 -38.36
N GLY A 628 -20.41 -33.28 -39.41
CA GLY A 628 -20.97 -33.10 -40.75
C GLY A 628 -20.07 -32.17 -41.53
#